data_AF-D4P8A2-F1
#
_entry.id   AF-D4P8A2-F1
#
_cell.length_a   1.000
_cell.length_b   1.000
_cell.length_c   1.000
_cell.angle_alpha   90.00
_cell.angle_beta   90.00
_cell.angle_gamma   90.00
#
_symmetry.space_group_name_H-M   'P 1'
#
loop_
_entity.id
_entity.type
_entity.pdbx_description
1 polymer ?
#
loop_
_entity_poly.entity_id
_entity_poly.type
_entity_poly.pdbx_seq_one_letter_code
_entity_poly.pdbx_strand_id
1 'polypeptide(L)'
;MKTMQKGFTLIELMIVIAIIGILAAIALPAYQDYTKRSRVSEGLSLAGGVKSAVTEYYASNNAWPANNAAAGIANATDIKGNAVTKVEVSADGATAGGAGKGKITVTFNEKVDNGKTLIMEGEANAAGSVKWDCTKGDLATKYRPSECRGGATTTGNAG
;
A
#
# COMPACT_ATOMS: atom_id res chain seq x y z
N MET A 1 54.01 14.11 -34.88
CA MET A 1 52.83 14.27 -35.77
C MET A 1 51.60 14.42 -34.88
N LYS A 2 50.79 15.48 -35.07
CA LYS A 2 49.56 15.72 -34.29
C LYS A 2 48.50 14.69 -34.69
N THR A 3 48.04 13.87 -33.75
CA THR A 3 46.88 13.00 -33.95
C THR A 3 45.64 13.86 -34.15
N MET A 4 45.01 13.79 -35.33
CA MET A 4 43.72 14.43 -35.56
C MET A 4 42.68 13.74 -34.66
N GLN A 5 42.19 14.45 -33.64
CA GLN A 5 40.99 14.03 -32.91
C GLN A 5 39.81 14.08 -33.88
N LYS A 6 39.22 12.93 -34.18
CA LYS A 6 37.92 12.85 -34.85
C LYS A 6 36.86 13.36 -33.85
N GLY A 7 36.25 14.50 -34.16
CA GLY A 7 35.12 15.02 -33.38
C GLY A 7 33.86 14.18 -33.59
N PHE A 8 32.97 14.18 -32.59
CA PHE A 8 31.65 13.58 -32.66
C PHE A 8 30.79 14.33 -33.68
N THR A 9 30.07 13.63 -34.56
CA THR A 9 29.23 14.27 -35.56
C THR A 9 27.90 14.72 -34.95
N LEU A 10 27.32 15.81 -35.47
CA LEU A 10 25.97 16.25 -35.07
C LEU A 10 24.91 15.18 -35.36
N ILE A 11 25.13 14.36 -36.41
CA ILE A 11 24.24 13.26 -36.78
C ILE A 11 24.29 12.15 -35.72
N GLU A 12 25.47 11.76 -35.25
CA GLU A 12 25.60 10.78 -34.16
C GLU A 12 24.91 11.27 -32.89
N LEU A 13 25.06 12.56 -32.55
CA LEU A 13 24.39 13.14 -31.38
C LEU A 13 22.86 13.07 -31.52
N MET A 14 22.30 13.41 -32.68
CA MET A 14 20.86 13.37 -32.92
C MET A 14 20.28 11.96 -32.84
N ILE A 15 20.99 10.95 -33.36
CA ILE A 15 20.56 9.55 -33.27
C ILE A 15 20.56 9.09 -31.80
N VAL A 16 21.57 9.46 -31.02
CA VAL A 16 21.64 9.11 -29.59
C VAL A 16 20.47 9.73 -28.82
N ILE A 17 20.16 11.01 -29.05
CA ILE A 17 19.03 11.68 -28.41
C ILE A 17 17.70 11.02 -28.79
N ALA A 18 17.54 10.63 -30.07
CA ALA A 18 16.34 9.94 -30.53
C ALA A 18 16.13 8.60 -29.79
N ILE A 19 17.18 7.80 -29.64
CA ILE A 19 17.11 6.51 -28.93
C ILE A 19 16.81 6.72 -27.44
N ILE A 20 17.48 7.67 -26.79
CA ILE A 20 17.23 8.01 -25.37
C ILE A 20 15.78 8.47 -25.18
N GLY A 21 15.24 9.27 -26.11
CA GLY A 21 13.85 9.73 -26.07
C GLY A 21 12.85 8.57 -26.06
N ILE A 22 13.06 7.56 -26.91
CA ILE A 22 12.20 6.36 -26.96
C ILE A 22 12.31 5.56 -25.66
N LEU A 23 13.53 5.33 -25.18
CA LEU A 23 13.75 4.58 -23.93
C LEU A 23 13.16 5.31 -22.70
N ALA A 24 13.27 6.63 -22.64
CA ALA A 24 12.70 7.42 -21.56
C ALA A 24 11.17 7.36 -21.55
N ALA A 25 10.53 7.40 -22.73
CA ALA A 25 9.07 7.34 -22.84
C ALA A 25 8.48 6.04 -22.27
N ILE A 26 9.17 4.91 -22.39
CA ILE A 26 8.74 3.62 -21.80
C ILE A 26 9.19 3.45 -20.35
N ALA A 27 10.37 3.95 -19.99
CA ALA A 27 10.96 3.72 -18.67
C ALA A 27 10.34 4.60 -17.58
N LEU A 28 10.03 5.86 -17.90
CA LEU A 28 9.50 6.81 -16.91
C LEU A 28 8.15 6.37 -16.32
N PRO A 29 7.14 5.95 -17.10
CA PRO A 29 5.88 5.47 -16.54
C PRO A 29 6.05 4.23 -15.66
N ALA A 30 6.90 3.28 -16.07
CA ALA A 30 7.17 2.07 -15.31
C ALA A 30 7.88 2.38 -13.96
N TYR A 31 8.84 3.31 -13.98
CA TYR A 31 9.53 3.76 -12.76
C TYR A 31 8.60 4.51 -11.80
N GLN A 32 7.68 5.33 -12.34
CA GLN A 32 6.63 5.97 -11.54
C GLN A 32 5.72 4.93 -10.89
N ASP A 33 5.25 3.94 -11.63
CA ASP A 33 4.41 2.86 -11.07
C ASP A 33 5.15 2.06 -9.98
N TYR A 34 6.46 1.81 -10.15
CA TYR A 34 7.30 1.14 -9.15
C TYR A 34 7.47 1.97 -7.88
N THR A 35 7.80 3.26 -8.01
CA THR A 35 7.97 4.15 -6.86
C THR A 35 6.66 4.32 -6.09
N LYS A 36 5.52 4.46 -6.78
CA LYS A 36 4.18 4.46 -6.16
C LYS A 36 3.93 3.18 -5.36
N ARG A 37 4.28 2.01 -5.89
CA ARG A 37 4.11 0.73 -5.17
C ARG A 37 4.96 0.65 -3.90
N SER A 38 6.20 1.14 -3.96
CA SER A 38 7.07 1.23 -2.77
C SER A 38 6.46 2.13 -1.70
N ARG A 39 5.84 3.26 -2.09
CA ARG A 39 5.10 4.14 -1.18
C ARG A 39 3.83 3.50 -0.61
N VAL A 40 3.18 2.59 -1.33
CA VAL A 40 2.04 1.83 -0.81
C VAL A 40 2.51 0.86 0.28
N SER A 41 3.67 0.21 0.11
CA SER A 41 4.28 -0.64 1.14
C SER A 41 4.62 0.12 2.44
N GLU A 42 5.00 1.40 2.35
CA GLU A 42 5.12 2.29 3.52
C GLU A 42 3.79 2.36 4.30
N GLY A 43 2.68 2.52 3.58
CA GLY A 43 1.34 2.51 4.17
C GLY A 43 0.95 1.18 4.82
N LEU A 44 1.29 0.04 4.19
CA LEU A 44 1.12 -1.27 4.83
C LEU A 44 1.95 -1.40 6.12
N SER A 45 3.18 -0.85 6.14
CA SER A 45 4.03 -0.89 7.33
C SER A 45 3.41 -0.10 8.49
N LEU A 46 2.88 1.11 8.22
CA LEU A 46 2.14 1.88 9.21
C LEU A 46 0.88 1.15 9.70
N ALA A 47 0.11 0.57 8.77
CA ALA A 47 -1.06 -0.23 9.11
C ALA A 47 -0.71 -1.49 9.91
N GLY A 48 0.50 -2.07 9.72
CA GLY A 48 0.99 -3.22 10.47
C GLY A 48 1.08 -2.97 11.98
N GLY A 49 1.48 -1.76 12.40
CA GLY A 49 1.48 -1.39 13.82
C GLY A 49 0.05 -1.28 14.39
N VAL A 50 -0.86 -0.70 13.60
CA VAL A 50 -2.29 -0.55 13.96
C VAL A 50 -3.00 -1.91 14.05
N LYS A 51 -2.63 -2.84 13.16
CA LYS A 51 -3.19 -4.20 13.07
C LYS A 51 -3.09 -4.97 14.38
N SER A 52 -1.98 -4.83 15.10
CA SER A 52 -1.76 -5.47 16.39
C SER A 52 -2.76 -4.96 17.43
N ALA A 53 -2.89 -3.63 17.57
CA ALA A 53 -3.82 -3.01 18.51
C ALA A 53 -5.29 -3.37 18.21
N VAL A 54 -5.68 -3.37 16.93
CA VAL A 54 -7.04 -3.77 16.51
C VAL A 54 -7.32 -5.24 16.82
N THR A 55 -6.32 -6.11 16.64
CA THR A 55 -6.44 -7.55 16.94
C THR A 55 -6.52 -7.80 18.45
N GLU A 56 -5.72 -7.09 19.25
CA GLU A 56 -5.74 -7.18 20.71
C GLU A 56 -7.05 -6.67 21.31
N TYR A 57 -7.58 -5.56 20.79
CA TYR A 57 -8.90 -5.06 21.16
C TYR A 57 -9.98 -6.11 20.89
N TYR A 58 -9.96 -6.74 19.70
CA TYR A 58 -10.90 -7.81 19.40
C TYR A 58 -10.78 -8.98 20.37
N ALA A 59 -9.56 -9.42 20.69
CA ALA A 59 -9.32 -10.52 21.61
C ALA A 59 -9.83 -10.23 23.04
N SER A 60 -9.72 -8.97 23.49
CA SER A 60 -10.11 -8.54 24.84
C SER A 60 -11.61 -8.27 24.97
N ASN A 61 -12.23 -7.74 23.91
CA ASN A 61 -13.59 -7.21 23.94
C ASN A 61 -14.61 -8.05 23.16
N ASN A 62 -14.15 -9.05 22.40
CA ASN A 62 -14.97 -9.84 21.46
C ASN A 62 -15.80 -8.95 20.51
N ALA A 63 -15.23 -7.81 20.13
CA ALA A 63 -15.82 -6.80 19.26
C ALA A 63 -14.71 -6.01 18.57
N TRP A 64 -14.96 -5.55 17.34
CA TRP A 64 -14.01 -4.69 16.64
C TRP A 64 -14.05 -3.25 17.18
N PRO A 65 -12.90 -2.56 17.25
CA PRO A 65 -12.87 -1.17 17.69
C PRO A 65 -13.57 -0.27 16.67
N ALA A 66 -14.49 0.57 17.14
CA ALA A 66 -15.27 1.47 16.27
C ALA A 66 -14.42 2.59 15.65
N ASN A 67 -13.28 2.92 16.27
CA ASN A 67 -12.37 3.98 15.85
C ASN A 67 -10.97 3.82 16.48
N ASN A 68 -10.03 4.69 16.12
CA ASN A 68 -8.66 4.73 16.65
C ASN A 68 -8.61 4.86 18.18
N ALA A 69 -9.45 5.71 18.78
CA ALA A 69 -9.45 5.93 20.22
C ALA A 69 -9.90 4.67 20.98
N ALA A 70 -10.92 3.97 20.46
CA ALA A 70 -11.35 2.67 21.00
C ALA A 70 -10.22 1.63 20.91
N ALA A 71 -9.47 1.62 19.81
CA ALA A 71 -8.30 0.76 19.65
C ALA A 71 -7.09 1.20 20.50
N GLY A 72 -7.18 2.28 21.29
CA GLY A 72 -6.09 2.75 22.15
C GLY A 72 -4.89 3.34 21.40
N ILE A 73 -5.09 3.84 20.18
CA ILE A 73 -4.02 4.38 19.33
C ILE A 73 -4.26 5.87 19.01
N ALA A 74 -3.23 6.51 18.45
CA ALA A 74 -3.28 7.91 18.03
C ALA A 74 -4.41 8.20 17.01
N ASN A 75 -4.83 9.46 16.92
CA ASN A 75 -5.86 9.88 15.97
C ASN A 75 -5.43 9.54 14.54
N ALA A 76 -6.40 9.30 13.66
CA ALA A 76 -6.12 8.84 12.30
C ALA A 76 -5.15 9.75 11.53
N THR A 77 -5.27 11.07 11.71
CA THR A 77 -4.43 12.10 11.06
C THR A 77 -3.02 12.22 11.66
N ASP A 78 -2.79 11.65 12.84
CA ASP A 78 -1.48 11.64 13.49
C ASP A 78 -0.65 10.44 13.03
N ILE A 79 -1.31 9.38 12.57
CA ILE A 79 -0.69 8.23 11.92
C ILE A 79 -0.49 8.55 10.43
N LYS A 80 0.59 9.25 10.13
CA LYS A 80 0.94 9.73 8.78
C LYS A 80 2.39 9.39 8.42
N GLY A 81 2.69 9.44 7.12
CA GLY A 81 4.00 9.14 6.57
C GLY A 81 4.36 10.08 5.42
N ASN A 82 5.41 9.74 4.70
CA ASN A 82 5.84 10.50 3.54
C ASN A 82 4.81 10.44 2.40
N ALA A 83 4.14 9.29 2.23
CA ALA A 83 3.09 9.08 1.22
C ALA A 83 1.67 8.87 1.79
N VAL A 84 1.54 8.82 3.11
CA VAL A 84 0.28 8.50 3.81
C VAL A 84 -0.23 9.73 4.55
N THR A 85 -1.49 10.09 4.35
CA THR A 85 -2.14 11.24 4.99
C THR A 85 -2.80 10.88 6.32
N LYS A 86 -3.40 9.68 6.41
CA LYS A 86 -4.00 9.16 7.64
C LYS A 86 -4.13 7.63 7.61
N VAL A 87 -4.18 7.03 8.79
CA VAL A 87 -4.54 5.63 8.99
C VAL A 87 -5.71 5.55 9.97
N GLU A 88 -6.86 5.18 9.46
CA GLU A 88 -8.13 5.18 10.19
C GLU A 88 -8.58 3.77 10.52
N VAL A 89 -8.93 3.53 11.78
CA VAL A 89 -9.58 2.32 12.24
C VAL A 89 -11.08 2.53 12.20
N SER A 90 -11.80 1.53 11.73
CA SER A 90 -13.25 1.45 11.83
C SER A 90 -13.69 0.00 11.94
N ALA A 91 -14.98 -0.22 12.13
CA ALA A 91 -15.58 -1.54 12.09
C ALA A 91 -16.72 -1.55 11.07
N ASP A 92 -16.93 -2.69 10.41
CA ASP A 92 -18.04 -2.91 9.48
C ASP A 92 -18.94 -4.04 9.97
N GLY A 93 -20.24 -3.75 10.05
CA GLY A 93 -21.24 -4.69 10.57
C GLY A 93 -21.07 -5.06 12.04
N ALA A 94 -20.27 -4.33 12.82
CA ALA A 94 -20.01 -4.64 14.22
C ALA A 94 -21.27 -4.50 15.09
N THR A 95 -21.89 -5.64 15.39
CA THR A 95 -22.85 -5.77 16.49
C THR A 95 -22.15 -6.37 17.71
N ALA A 96 -22.69 -6.15 18.90
CA ALA A 96 -22.20 -6.80 20.11
C ALA A 96 -22.26 -8.33 19.91
N GLY A 97 -21.12 -9.02 20.02
CA GLY A 97 -21.02 -10.49 19.83
C GLY A 97 -20.09 -10.98 18.72
N GLY A 98 -19.16 -10.14 18.22
CA GLY A 98 -18.09 -10.59 17.30
C GLY A 98 -18.50 -10.73 15.83
N ALA A 99 -19.75 -10.46 15.47
CA ALA A 99 -20.15 -10.37 14.07
C ALA A 99 -19.63 -9.07 13.44
N GLY A 100 -19.01 -9.16 12.26
CA GLY A 100 -18.46 -8.01 11.52
C GLY A 100 -16.96 -8.12 11.25
N LYS A 101 -16.39 -7.08 10.64
CA LYS A 101 -14.98 -7.00 10.28
C LYS A 101 -14.32 -5.76 10.88
N GLY A 102 -13.07 -5.91 11.32
CA GLY A 102 -12.20 -4.78 11.64
C GLY A 102 -11.69 -4.15 10.34
N LYS A 103 -11.61 -2.84 10.26
CA LYS A 103 -11.10 -2.13 9.08
C LYS A 103 -9.97 -1.19 9.47
N ILE A 104 -8.90 -1.24 8.68
CA ILE A 104 -7.82 -0.26 8.73
C ILE A 104 -7.73 0.36 7.34
N THR A 105 -8.04 1.64 7.24
CA THR A 105 -8.05 2.41 5.99
C THR A 105 -6.83 3.30 5.95
N VAL A 106 -5.90 3.00 5.04
CA VAL A 106 -4.75 3.85 4.75
C VAL A 106 -5.12 4.79 3.62
N THR A 107 -5.01 6.10 3.83
CA THR A 107 -5.24 7.12 2.79
C THR A 107 -3.91 7.68 2.29
N PHE A 108 -3.73 7.76 0.98
CA PHE A 108 -2.50 8.23 0.36
C PHE A 108 -2.58 9.69 -0.12
N ASN A 109 -1.43 10.33 -0.24
CA ASN A 109 -1.28 11.64 -0.88
C ASN A 109 -0.92 11.50 -2.38
N GLU A 110 -0.67 12.63 -3.02
CA GLU A 110 -0.28 12.77 -4.43
C GLU A 110 0.94 11.94 -4.87
N LYS A 111 1.81 11.51 -3.95
CA LYS A 111 2.96 10.65 -4.30
C LYS A 111 2.55 9.25 -4.74
N VAL A 112 1.33 8.82 -4.41
CA VAL A 112 0.73 7.58 -4.90
C VAL A 112 -0.42 7.93 -5.83
N ASP A 113 -1.52 8.40 -5.22
CA ASP A 113 -2.75 8.83 -5.86
C ASP A 113 -3.60 9.51 -4.77
N ASN A 114 -3.86 10.82 -4.94
CA ASN A 114 -4.33 11.66 -3.85
C ASN A 114 -5.72 11.25 -3.36
N GLY A 115 -5.86 11.00 -2.06
CA GLY A 115 -7.11 10.59 -1.43
C GLY A 115 -7.49 9.13 -1.68
N LYS A 116 -6.72 8.38 -2.46
CA LYS A 116 -6.97 6.95 -2.67
C LYS A 116 -6.60 6.13 -1.45
N THR A 117 -7.27 4.99 -1.32
CA THR A 117 -7.25 4.17 -0.12
C THR A 117 -6.84 2.75 -0.40
N LEU A 118 -6.11 2.17 0.55
CA LEU A 118 -5.94 0.73 0.70
C LEU A 118 -6.59 0.34 2.02
N ILE A 119 -7.48 -0.65 1.99
CA ILE A 119 -8.23 -1.10 3.16
C ILE A 119 -7.76 -2.50 3.53
N MET A 120 -7.37 -2.67 4.79
CA MET A 120 -7.16 -3.97 5.41
C MET A 120 -8.40 -4.35 6.22
N GLU A 121 -9.06 -5.44 5.84
CA GLU A 121 -10.18 -6.02 6.57
C GLU A 121 -9.69 -7.19 7.43
N GLY A 122 -9.95 -7.13 8.73
CA GLY A 122 -9.72 -8.21 9.70
C GLY A 122 -11.00 -8.99 9.93
N GLU A 123 -10.93 -10.31 9.77
CA GLU A 123 -12.01 -11.25 10.03
C GLU A 123 -11.52 -12.26 11.06
N ALA A 124 -12.18 -12.30 12.21
CA ALA A 124 -11.85 -13.24 13.27
C ALA A 124 -12.50 -14.58 12.97
N ASN A 125 -11.79 -15.67 13.25
CA ASN A 125 -12.37 -17.00 13.20
C ASN A 125 -12.73 -17.50 14.61
N ALA A 126 -13.54 -18.56 14.66
CA ALA A 126 -13.94 -19.20 15.92
C ALA A 126 -12.76 -19.82 16.70
N ALA A 127 -11.59 -19.99 16.07
CA ALA A 127 -10.37 -20.50 16.69
C ALA A 127 -9.52 -19.40 17.35
N GLY A 128 -9.99 -18.14 17.37
CA GLY A 128 -9.33 -17.03 18.05
C GLY A 128 -8.23 -16.33 17.24
N SER A 129 -8.05 -16.67 15.96
CA SER A 129 -7.12 -15.94 15.08
C SER A 129 -7.85 -14.98 14.14
N VAL A 130 -7.15 -13.92 13.74
CA VAL A 130 -7.66 -12.91 12.80
C VAL A 130 -6.97 -13.05 11.45
N LYS A 131 -7.76 -13.34 10.42
CA LYS A 131 -7.31 -13.29 9.02
C LYS A 131 -7.45 -11.86 8.52
N TRP A 132 -6.41 -11.36 7.86
CA TRP A 132 -6.40 -10.00 7.31
C TRP A 132 -6.31 -10.03 5.79
N ASP A 133 -7.19 -9.27 5.13
CA ASP A 133 -7.28 -9.12 3.69
C ASP A 133 -7.05 -7.65 3.30
N CYS A 134 -6.03 -7.36 2.49
CA CYS A 134 -5.70 -6.02 2.03
C CYS A 134 -6.17 -5.73 0.58
N THR A 135 -7.06 -6.54 0.03
CA THR A 135 -7.50 -6.43 -1.38
C THR A 135 -8.60 -5.37 -1.59
N LYS A 136 -9.03 -4.67 -0.53
CA LYS A 136 -10.10 -3.65 -0.56
C LYS A 136 -9.55 -2.23 -0.67
N GLY A 137 -10.43 -1.25 -0.80
CA GLY A 137 -10.09 0.15 -1.09
C GLY A 137 -10.16 0.49 -2.57
N ASP A 138 -9.97 1.77 -2.92
CA ASP A 138 -10.15 2.31 -4.27
C ASP A 138 -8.82 2.62 -5.01
N LEU A 139 -7.68 2.31 -4.39
CA LEU A 139 -6.37 2.42 -5.03
C LEU A 139 -6.26 1.43 -6.21
N ALA A 140 -5.76 1.90 -7.37
CA ALA A 140 -5.58 1.04 -8.54
C ALA A 140 -4.67 -0.17 -8.26
N THR A 141 -5.06 -1.35 -8.72
CA THR A 141 -4.36 -2.63 -8.46
C THR A 141 -2.90 -2.63 -8.90
N LYS A 142 -2.54 -1.90 -9.96
CA LYS A 142 -1.16 -1.77 -10.45
C LYS A 142 -0.20 -1.11 -9.45
N TYR A 143 -0.72 -0.22 -8.59
CA TYR A 143 0.03 0.44 -7.52
C TYR A 143 0.10 -0.41 -6.25
N ARG A 144 -0.75 -1.45 -6.13
CA ARG A 144 -0.74 -2.32 -4.96
C ARG A 144 0.45 -3.30 -5.01
N PRO A 145 1.05 -3.64 -3.86
CA PRO A 145 1.91 -4.81 -3.73
C PRO A 145 1.18 -6.10 -4.14
N SER A 146 1.93 -7.13 -4.52
CA SER A 146 1.39 -8.39 -5.06
C SER A 146 0.37 -9.06 -4.13
N GLU A 147 0.64 -9.03 -2.83
CA GLU A 147 -0.18 -9.60 -1.76
C GLU A 147 -1.56 -8.92 -1.62
N CYS A 148 -1.71 -7.67 -2.11
CA CYS A 148 -2.96 -6.90 -2.03
C CYS A 148 -3.69 -6.78 -3.36
N ARG A 149 -3.34 -7.57 -4.38
CA ARG A 149 -3.97 -7.53 -5.72
C ARG A 149 -5.15 -8.50 -5.90
N GLY A 150 -5.39 -9.41 -4.96
CA GLY A 150 -6.55 -10.32 -5.00
C GLY A 150 -6.41 -11.49 -5.98
N GLY A 151 -5.20 -12.02 -6.16
CA GLY A 151 -4.98 -13.33 -6.80
C GLY A 151 -5.23 -14.46 -5.80
N ALA A 152 -5.87 -15.55 -6.27
CA ALA A 152 -6.33 -16.70 -5.50
C ALA A 152 -5.39 -17.14 -4.36
N THR A 153 -6.02 -17.45 -3.22
CA THR A 153 -5.51 -18.36 -2.18
C THR A 153 -4.42 -19.30 -2.70
N THR A 154 -3.17 -19.00 -2.36
CA THR A 154 -2.15 -20.04 -2.25
C THR A 154 -2.49 -20.85 -1.01
N THR A 155 -3.25 -21.92 -1.21
CA THR A 155 -3.25 -23.10 -0.35
C THR A 155 -1.80 -23.47 -0.04
N GLY A 156 -1.46 -23.55 1.25
CA GLY A 156 -0.34 -24.29 1.84
C GLY A 156 1.02 -24.24 1.16
N ASN A 157 2.00 -23.65 1.84
CA ASN A 157 3.33 -24.28 1.87
C ASN A 157 3.74 -24.46 3.33
N ALA A 158 3.37 -25.62 3.88
CA ALA A 158 4.12 -26.23 4.95
C ALA A 158 5.33 -26.90 4.30
N GLY A 159 6.52 -26.41 4.64
CA GLY A 159 7.80 -27.07 4.48
C GLY A 159 8.47 -27.13 5.83
#